data_AF-T0S376-F1
#
_entry.id   AF-T0S376-F1
#
_cell.length_a   1.000
_cell.length_b   1.000
_cell.length_c   1.000
_cell.angle_alpha   90.00
_cell.angle_beta   90.00
_cell.angle_gamma   90.00
#
_symmetry.space_group_name_H-M   'P 1'
#
loop_
_entity.id
_entity.type
_entity.pdbx_description
1 polymer ?
#
loop_
_entity_poly.entity_id
_entity_poly.type
_entity_poly.pdbx_seq_one_letter_code
_entity_poly.pdbx_strand_id
1 'polypeptide(L)'
;MMASNSENWVDESENEYGKTYAILFVIEVSPSMMEPISDVDPCSLQTALICAYQLAAQKVISTPNDLIGVLLFGTEEATGNAENEYVILPMDMPDSNRLKHLKHYANDFDSVKQSLRPSSNPPSLSHALYSASIMLTTTKNIGQRLFLITDNDTPAWDSSQKNALMQRAKDLKDMNIDLCPIFLDSPAHSFNVSNFYREFLSIASRNHETIPQVQRGQEQLNNMLHAVRALQKPRRAQFHFNMELSDNVKINVEGFAIFRRLVPTKTTWVYTKGEQFAIAVPQSTQVSFETKRVLKKDEIKRAYMFGGKQVVFSQDELSKIRYFGGPVLRIIGFRPLTTYKSWMNVKPSLFIRAKSIDIKGSELVFSALHAKLLRDNLLGIGWFIAEQKATPCFVAIIATPTSTAVLDDFVLPQGFFLIQLPTADDIRTVPPRTKAKPDNTLLSGFKQIVRGIELRSFYPGKYSNIALQWHYTILQALALDEPVPSQLVDTTLPKYAAIEKRVGPFIKQVNGAANRISRAHTSPKAETQETVAASEPREIRSSSSAPKAKRIRTQKSNFDYSDDTVLKSLSDSDMLADSLKGLKVVNLKEIAKRHGIPTSGKKSMLIEAICRYFTGY
;
A
#
# COMPACT_ATOMS: atom_id res chain seq x y z
N MET A 1 35.25 -14.03 6.13
CA MET A 1 34.39 -13.03 5.46
C MET A 1 33.05 -13.68 5.18
N MET A 2 31.97 -12.96 5.48
CA MET A 2 30.57 -13.37 5.42
C MET A 2 30.07 -14.21 6.61
N ALA A 3 29.65 -13.51 7.66
CA ALA A 3 28.80 -14.05 8.71
C ALA A 3 27.35 -14.19 8.21
N SER A 4 26.64 -15.17 8.74
CA SER A 4 25.21 -15.36 8.59
C SER A 4 24.43 -14.22 9.22
N ASN A 5 23.78 -13.40 8.40
CA ASN A 5 22.71 -12.52 8.84
C ASN A 5 21.52 -13.39 9.28
N SER A 6 21.08 -13.20 10.52
CA SER A 6 19.65 -13.18 10.79
C SER A 6 19.05 -12.20 9.78
N GLU A 7 18.30 -12.73 8.81
CA GLU A 7 17.62 -11.97 7.76
C GLU A 7 16.58 -11.05 8.41
N ASN A 8 17.04 -9.93 8.95
CA ASN A 8 16.42 -8.65 8.66
C ASN A 8 16.30 -8.62 7.14
N TRP A 9 15.07 -8.43 6.66
CA TRP A 9 14.75 -8.13 5.28
C TRP A 9 15.44 -6.82 4.89
N VAL A 10 16.75 -6.89 4.64
CA VAL A 10 17.45 -5.96 3.79
C VAL A 10 17.21 -6.50 2.41
N ASP A 11 16.01 -6.16 1.93
CA ASP A 11 15.63 -6.09 0.52
C ASP A 11 16.92 -5.79 -0.28
N GLU A 12 17.33 -6.59 -1.27
CA GLU A 12 18.41 -6.15 -2.17
C GLU A 12 18.01 -4.87 -2.92
N SER A 13 16.72 -4.47 -2.86
CA SER A 13 16.29 -3.13 -3.23
C SER A 13 16.71 -2.03 -2.23
N GLU A 14 16.98 -2.31 -0.94
CA GLU A 14 17.58 -1.39 0.05
C GLU A 14 18.97 -0.89 -0.36
N ASN A 15 19.75 -1.67 -1.12
CA ASN A 15 21.04 -1.19 -1.65
C ASN A 15 20.86 -0.10 -2.73
N GLU A 16 19.69 0.03 -3.35
CA GLU A 16 19.38 1.13 -4.27
C GLU A 16 18.55 2.27 -3.64
N TYR A 17 18.04 2.11 -2.41
CA TYR A 17 17.55 3.25 -1.62
C TYR A 17 18.67 4.25 -1.27
N GLY A 18 19.93 3.90 -1.54
CA GLY A 18 21.12 4.75 -1.41
C GLY A 18 21.57 5.52 -2.66
N LYS A 19 20.80 5.51 -3.78
CA LYS A 19 21.09 6.44 -4.89
C LYS A 19 20.67 7.84 -4.47
N THR A 20 21.67 8.68 -4.17
CA THR A 20 21.51 10.12 -4.00
C THR A 20 20.88 10.73 -5.26
N TYR A 21 20.04 11.74 -5.08
CA TYR A 21 19.47 12.55 -6.16
C TYR A 21 19.81 14.02 -6.00
N ALA A 22 20.05 14.70 -7.12
CA ALA A 22 20.04 16.15 -7.23
C ALA A 22 18.64 16.59 -7.68
N ILE A 23 17.97 17.41 -6.87
CA ILE A 23 16.64 17.94 -7.15
C ILE A 23 16.75 19.46 -7.28
N LEU A 24 16.53 19.98 -8.48
CA LEU A 24 16.54 21.40 -8.75
C LEU A 24 15.11 21.87 -9.05
N PHE A 25 14.62 22.85 -8.30
CA PHE A 25 13.41 23.60 -8.64
C PHE A 25 13.80 24.81 -9.49
N VAL A 26 13.20 24.92 -10.67
CA VAL A 26 13.32 26.06 -11.59
C VAL A 26 11.94 26.68 -11.69
N ILE A 27 11.75 27.85 -11.07
CA ILE A 27 10.44 28.46 -10.86
C ILE A 27 10.38 29.80 -11.59
N GLU A 28 9.35 29.99 -12.41
CA GLU A 28 9.12 31.27 -13.08
C GLU A 28 8.64 32.35 -12.11
N VAL A 29 9.15 33.56 -12.29
CA VAL A 29 8.68 34.78 -11.66
C VAL A 29 8.14 35.68 -12.78
N SER A 30 6.82 35.84 -12.79
CA SER A 30 6.09 36.69 -13.72
C SER A 30 4.99 37.42 -12.94
N PRO A 31 4.42 38.51 -13.49
CA PRO A 31 3.27 39.16 -12.85
C PRO A 31 2.12 38.20 -12.56
N SER A 32 1.81 37.29 -13.48
CA SER A 32 0.75 36.28 -13.35
C SER A 32 1.05 35.23 -12.27
N MET A 33 2.32 34.83 -12.10
CA MET A 33 2.74 33.92 -11.02
C MET A 33 2.61 34.54 -9.62
N MET A 34 2.58 35.88 -9.54
CA MET A 34 2.45 36.65 -8.30
C MET A 34 1.01 37.06 -7.98
N GLU A 35 0.06 36.82 -8.88
CA GLU A 35 -1.35 37.06 -8.63
C GLU A 35 -1.91 36.00 -7.65
N PRO A 36 -2.62 36.42 -6.60
CA PRO A 36 -3.27 35.48 -5.70
C PRO A 36 -4.40 34.74 -6.43
N ILE A 37 -4.50 33.43 -6.21
CA ILE A 37 -5.51 32.57 -6.85
C ILE A 37 -6.92 32.89 -6.31
N SER A 38 -7.01 33.29 -5.04
CA SER A 38 -8.21 33.83 -4.40
C SER A 38 -7.82 34.71 -3.20
N ASP A 39 -8.79 35.36 -2.55
CA ASP A 39 -8.56 36.16 -1.33
C ASP A 39 -7.91 35.39 -0.18
N VAL A 40 -7.98 34.05 -0.19
CA VAL A 40 -7.50 33.18 0.89
C VAL A 40 -6.28 32.35 0.47
N ASP A 41 -6.03 32.21 -0.83
CA ASP A 41 -5.01 31.30 -1.34
C ASP A 41 -3.73 32.04 -1.74
N PRO A 42 -2.56 31.43 -1.48
CA PRO A 42 -1.29 31.99 -1.92
C PRO A 42 -1.22 32.08 -3.44
N CYS A 43 -0.38 33.00 -3.95
CA CYS A 43 -0.06 33.04 -5.38
C CYS A 43 0.70 31.78 -5.83
N SER A 44 0.75 31.53 -7.13
CA SER A 44 1.45 30.39 -7.74
C SER A 44 2.93 30.31 -7.34
N LEU A 45 3.63 31.45 -7.27
CA LEU A 45 5.03 31.52 -6.85
C LEU A 45 5.22 31.08 -5.39
N GLN A 46 4.42 31.63 -4.46
CA GLN A 46 4.47 31.24 -3.05
C GLN A 46 4.13 29.76 -2.88
N THR A 47 3.14 29.27 -3.62
CA THR A 47 2.76 27.85 -3.64
C THR A 47 3.94 26.97 -4.04
N ALA A 48 4.69 27.35 -5.09
CA ALA A 48 5.87 26.64 -5.56
C ALA A 48 6.98 26.59 -4.50
N LEU A 49 7.19 27.70 -3.78
CA LEU A 49 8.16 27.78 -2.68
C LEU A 49 7.75 26.92 -1.48
N ILE A 50 6.46 26.89 -1.13
CA ILE A 50 5.92 25.99 -0.10
C ILE A 50 6.17 24.53 -0.49
N CYS A 51 5.94 24.15 -1.75
CA CYS A 51 6.23 22.80 -2.24
C CYS A 51 7.72 22.46 -2.17
N ALA A 52 8.60 23.37 -2.56
CA ALA A 52 10.05 23.19 -2.45
C ALA A 52 10.48 23.01 -0.99
N TYR A 53 9.97 23.84 -0.07
CA TYR A 53 10.23 23.74 1.37
C TYR A 53 9.77 22.40 1.94
N GLN A 54 8.53 21.99 1.66
CA GLN A 54 7.98 20.75 2.19
C GLN A 54 8.74 19.52 1.66
N LEU A 55 9.12 19.51 0.37
CA LEU A 55 9.94 18.44 -0.17
C LEU A 55 11.33 18.44 0.48
N ALA A 56 11.96 19.59 0.66
CA ALA A 56 13.27 19.68 1.31
C ALA A 56 13.23 19.18 2.75
N ALA A 57 12.24 19.61 3.54
CA ALA A 57 12.03 19.15 4.91
C ALA A 57 11.80 17.63 4.97
N GLN A 58 11.03 17.06 4.05
CA GLN A 58 10.83 15.63 3.96
C GLN A 58 12.14 14.89 3.60
N LYS A 59 12.93 15.44 2.67
CA LYS A 59 14.18 14.84 2.17
C LYS A 59 15.27 14.77 3.22
N VAL A 60 15.40 15.80 4.05
CA VAL A 60 16.32 15.82 5.20
C VAL A 60 16.14 14.60 6.08
N ILE A 61 14.90 14.13 6.20
CA ILE A 61 14.56 13.01 7.07
C ILE A 61 14.63 11.67 6.32
N SER A 62 14.17 11.62 5.07
CA SER A 62 14.09 10.36 4.32
C SER A 62 15.38 9.96 3.62
N THR A 63 16.12 10.92 3.08
CA THR A 63 17.33 10.73 2.25
C THR A 63 18.24 11.95 2.39
N PRO A 64 18.97 12.07 3.53
CA PRO A 64 19.72 13.29 3.88
C PRO A 64 20.86 13.64 2.92
N ASN A 65 21.34 12.67 2.14
CA ASN A 65 22.42 12.89 1.18
C ASN A 65 21.94 13.54 -0.12
N ASP A 66 20.63 13.63 -0.38
CA ASP A 66 20.09 14.25 -1.59
C ASP A 66 20.45 15.73 -1.65
N LEU A 67 20.81 16.22 -2.84
CA LEU A 67 21.11 17.63 -3.06
C LEU A 67 19.86 18.37 -3.52
N ILE A 68 19.62 19.55 -2.97
CA ILE A 68 18.46 20.38 -3.29
C ILE A 68 18.92 21.77 -3.70
N GLY A 69 18.38 22.28 -4.80
CA GLY A 69 18.57 23.65 -5.25
C GLY A 69 17.24 24.30 -5.63
N VAL A 70 17.19 25.61 -5.53
CA VAL A 70 16.02 26.43 -5.91
C VAL A 70 16.52 27.65 -6.69
N LEU A 71 16.19 27.68 -7.98
CA LEU A 71 16.50 28.73 -8.93
C LEU A 71 15.18 29.37 -9.39
N LEU A 72 15.11 30.69 -9.28
CA LEU A 72 14.05 31.49 -9.87
C LEU A 72 14.56 32.15 -11.16
N PHE A 73 13.68 32.36 -12.13
CA PHE A 73 13.98 33.12 -13.33
C PHE A 73 12.86 34.11 -13.66
N GLY A 74 13.20 35.27 -14.21
CA GLY A 74 12.27 36.38 -14.43
C GLY A 74 12.27 37.43 -13.31
N THR A 75 13.24 37.42 -12.40
CA THR A 75 13.34 38.40 -11.31
C THR A 75 14.03 39.69 -11.74
N GLU A 76 13.70 40.83 -11.12
CA GLU A 76 14.41 42.09 -11.33
C GLU A 76 15.83 42.04 -10.72
N GLU A 77 15.93 41.55 -9.48
CA GLU A 77 17.20 41.26 -8.84
C GLU A 77 17.81 39.97 -9.39
N ALA A 78 19.12 39.97 -9.63
CA ALA A 78 19.86 38.81 -10.11
C ALA A 78 20.96 38.42 -9.13
N THR A 79 20.93 37.18 -8.67
CA THR A 79 21.98 36.54 -7.86
C THR A 79 22.57 35.30 -8.57
N GLY A 80 21.98 34.91 -9.70
CA GLY A 80 22.44 33.82 -10.56
C GLY A 80 23.54 34.22 -11.53
N ASN A 81 23.85 33.31 -12.47
CA ASN A 81 24.90 33.51 -13.47
C ASN A 81 24.42 34.35 -14.66
N ALA A 82 23.10 34.38 -14.92
CA ALA A 82 22.51 35.20 -15.96
C ALA A 82 21.64 36.32 -15.38
N GLU A 83 21.32 37.30 -16.23
CA GLU A 83 20.36 38.36 -15.90
C GLU A 83 18.98 37.75 -15.59
N ASN A 84 18.29 38.36 -14.63
CA ASN A 84 16.96 37.95 -14.18
C ASN A 84 16.88 36.53 -13.57
N GLU A 85 17.99 36.02 -13.04
CA GLU A 85 18.02 34.77 -12.28
C GLU A 85 18.31 35.01 -10.79
N TYR A 86 17.50 34.40 -9.92
CA TYR A 86 17.68 34.50 -8.47
C TYR A 86 17.84 33.10 -7.84
N VAL A 87 19.00 32.83 -7.27
CA VAL A 87 19.29 31.55 -6.61
C VAL A 87 18.94 31.65 -5.13
N ILE A 88 17.81 31.07 -4.72
CA ILE A 88 17.44 30.98 -3.29
C ILE A 88 18.35 29.96 -2.58
N LEU A 89 18.58 28.82 -3.23
CA LEU A 89 19.44 27.76 -2.71
C LEU A 89 20.36 27.22 -3.82
N PRO A 90 21.69 27.27 -3.65
CA PRO A 90 22.61 26.53 -4.50
C PRO A 90 22.50 25.03 -4.23
N MET A 91 22.84 24.22 -5.22
CA MET A 91 22.81 22.75 -5.13
C MET A 91 23.73 22.24 -4.02
N ASP A 92 23.13 21.74 -2.93
CA ASP A 92 23.86 21.10 -1.83
C ASP A 92 22.91 20.27 -0.96
N MET A 93 23.45 19.55 0.02
CA MET A 93 22.66 18.85 1.02
C MET A 93 21.81 19.83 1.84
N PRO A 94 20.54 19.49 2.14
CA PRO A 94 19.70 20.33 2.96
C PRO A 94 20.15 20.26 4.43
N ASP A 95 20.52 21.41 4.99
CA ASP A 95 20.85 21.58 6.40
C ASP A 95 19.79 22.44 7.12
N SER A 96 19.92 22.56 8.45
CA SER A 96 18.97 23.32 9.27
C SER A 96 18.88 24.80 8.85
N ASN A 97 19.99 25.43 8.48
CA ASN A 97 20.04 26.84 8.08
C ASN A 97 19.39 27.05 6.71
N ARG A 98 19.67 26.19 5.74
CA ARG A 98 19.08 26.19 4.40
C ARG A 98 17.58 25.95 4.45
N LEU A 99 17.13 25.04 5.31
CA LEU A 99 15.70 24.82 5.53
C LEU A 99 15.03 26.04 6.19
N LYS A 100 15.66 26.66 7.18
CA LYS A 100 15.15 27.92 7.79
C LYS A 100 15.07 29.03 6.75
N HIS A 101 16.09 29.16 5.90
CA HIS A 101 16.12 30.12 4.80
C HIS A 101 14.96 29.87 3.83
N LEU A 102 14.79 28.65 3.33
CA LEU A 102 13.70 28.31 2.42
C LEU A 102 12.31 28.42 3.09
N LYS A 103 12.21 28.14 4.40
CA LYS A 103 10.98 28.33 5.20
C LYS A 103 10.56 29.79 5.24
N HIS A 104 11.51 30.72 5.33
CA HIS A 104 11.22 32.15 5.30
C HIS A 104 10.54 32.55 3.99
N TYR A 105 11.05 32.07 2.84
CA TYR A 105 10.42 32.30 1.53
C TYR A 105 9.03 31.65 1.39
N ALA A 106 8.80 30.51 2.04
CA ALA A 106 7.51 29.81 1.98
C ALA A 106 6.43 30.43 2.88
N ASN A 107 6.79 30.77 4.12
CA ASN A 107 5.84 31.16 5.16
C ASN A 107 5.73 32.67 5.37
N ASP A 108 6.82 33.42 5.18
CA ASP A 108 6.87 34.88 5.35
C ASP A 108 6.99 35.56 3.98
N PHE A 109 6.16 35.13 3.02
CA PHE A 109 6.29 35.55 1.62
C PHE A 109 6.21 37.08 1.44
N ASP A 110 5.38 37.77 2.22
CA ASP A 110 5.22 39.22 2.11
C ASP A 110 6.51 40.01 2.44
N SER A 111 7.37 39.50 3.32
CA SER A 111 8.65 40.17 3.63
C SER A 111 9.69 40.01 2.53
N VAL A 112 9.64 38.90 1.78
CA VAL A 112 10.56 38.62 0.66
C VAL A 112 10.00 39.04 -0.70
N LYS A 113 8.71 39.36 -0.78
CA LYS A 113 8.02 39.73 -2.03
C LYS A 113 8.70 40.88 -2.78
N GLN A 114 9.38 41.77 -2.06
CA GLN A 114 10.09 42.90 -2.66
C GLN A 114 11.38 42.49 -3.40
N SER A 115 12.11 41.49 -2.90
CA SER A 115 13.31 40.98 -3.60
C SER A 115 12.94 40.04 -4.76
N LEU A 116 11.73 39.49 -4.75
CA LEU A 116 11.20 38.59 -5.79
C LEU A 116 10.37 39.31 -6.85
N ARG A 117 10.60 40.61 -7.08
CA ARG A 117 9.85 41.37 -8.09
C ARG A 117 10.09 40.83 -9.50
N PRO A 118 9.06 40.75 -10.36
CA PRO A 118 9.24 40.37 -11.74
C PRO A 118 10.02 41.44 -12.50
N SER A 119 10.90 41.00 -13.40
CA SER A 119 11.63 41.87 -14.31
C SER A 119 10.69 42.57 -15.29
N SER A 120 11.13 43.73 -15.79
CA SER A 120 10.48 44.39 -16.92
C SER A 120 10.72 43.65 -18.24
N ASN A 121 11.79 42.86 -18.34
CA ASN A 121 12.08 42.03 -19.49
C ASN A 121 11.37 40.68 -19.34
N PRO A 122 10.86 40.09 -20.44
CA PRO A 122 10.22 38.79 -20.38
C PRO A 122 11.20 37.68 -19.95
N PRO A 123 10.78 36.73 -19.10
CA PRO A 123 11.63 35.68 -18.58
C PRO A 123 12.18 34.76 -19.69
N SER A 124 13.50 34.58 -19.73
CA SER A 124 14.15 33.69 -20.70
C SER A 124 14.29 32.27 -20.16
N LEU A 125 13.37 31.39 -20.56
CA LEU A 125 13.45 29.95 -20.22
C LEU A 125 14.73 29.30 -20.76
N SER A 126 15.27 29.78 -21.89
CA SER A 126 16.49 29.22 -22.48
C SER A 126 17.72 29.46 -21.58
N HIS A 127 17.82 30.65 -20.99
CA HIS A 127 18.88 30.97 -20.02
C HIS A 127 18.68 30.18 -18.73
N ALA A 128 17.46 30.14 -18.21
CA ALA A 128 17.14 29.39 -16.99
C ALA A 128 17.49 27.91 -17.10
N LEU A 129 17.16 27.26 -18.22
CA LEU A 129 17.51 25.85 -18.47
C LEU A 129 19.02 25.64 -18.64
N TYR A 130 19.73 26.60 -19.24
CA TYR A 130 21.18 26.56 -19.32
C TYR A 130 21.83 26.67 -17.93
N SER A 131 21.45 27.65 -17.13
CA SER A 131 21.94 27.82 -15.75
C SER A 131 21.60 26.62 -14.88
N ALA A 132 20.39 26.07 -15.01
CA ALA A 132 20.01 24.83 -14.35
C ALA A 132 20.89 23.64 -14.77
N SER A 133 21.22 23.52 -16.06
CA SER A 133 22.13 22.47 -16.52
C SER A 133 23.51 22.61 -15.88
N ILE A 134 24.05 23.84 -15.77
CA ILE A 134 25.33 24.12 -15.10
C ILE A 134 25.25 23.74 -13.61
N MET A 135 24.21 24.17 -12.90
CA MET A 135 24.00 23.81 -11.49
C MET A 135 23.96 22.29 -11.29
N LEU A 136 23.40 21.54 -12.25
CA LEU A 136 23.36 20.09 -12.21
C LEU A 136 24.69 19.44 -12.63
N THR A 137 25.54 20.09 -13.44
CA THR A 137 26.84 19.52 -13.81
C THR A 137 27.77 19.27 -12.63
N THR A 138 27.58 19.90 -11.47
CA THR A 138 28.37 19.63 -10.26
C THR A 138 28.01 18.29 -9.62
N THR A 139 26.99 17.60 -10.13
CA THR A 139 26.34 16.43 -9.53
C THR A 139 26.41 15.17 -10.41
N LYS A 140 27.48 15.00 -11.20
CA LYS A 140 27.55 14.02 -12.33
C LYS A 140 27.38 12.53 -11.99
N ASN A 141 27.38 12.14 -10.71
CA ASN A 141 27.31 10.74 -10.29
C ASN A 141 25.99 10.36 -9.60
N ILE A 142 25.04 11.29 -9.53
CA ILE A 142 23.77 11.11 -8.82
C ILE A 142 22.61 11.36 -9.78
N GLY A 143 21.43 10.81 -9.49
CA GLY A 143 20.28 11.00 -10.37
C GLY A 143 19.83 12.46 -10.38
N GLN A 144 19.71 13.08 -11.56
CA GLN A 144 19.37 14.51 -11.66
C GLN A 144 17.91 14.69 -12.04
N ARG A 145 17.20 15.55 -11.31
CA ARG A 145 15.81 15.91 -11.59
C ARG A 145 15.64 17.43 -11.57
N LEU A 146 14.94 17.92 -12.58
CA LEU A 146 14.60 19.33 -12.73
C LEU A 146 13.09 19.48 -12.70
N PHE A 147 12.57 20.15 -11.67
CA PHE A 147 11.18 20.58 -11.61
C PHE A 147 11.04 21.95 -12.26
N LEU A 148 10.36 22.02 -13.40
CA LEU A 148 10.07 23.28 -14.09
C LEU A 148 8.66 23.72 -13.71
N ILE A 149 8.52 24.84 -13.02
CA ILE A 149 7.21 25.36 -12.55
C ILE A 149 6.94 26.70 -13.25
N THR A 150 5.87 26.74 -14.05
CA THR A 150 5.57 27.86 -14.96
C THR A 150 4.08 27.91 -15.31
N ASP A 151 3.56 29.12 -15.52
CA ASP A 151 2.23 29.39 -16.07
C ASP A 151 2.27 29.92 -17.52
N ASN A 152 3.46 30.04 -18.12
CA ASN A 152 3.69 30.53 -19.48
C ASN A 152 3.74 29.38 -20.49
N ASP A 153 2.69 29.21 -21.30
CA ASP A 153 2.62 28.15 -22.32
C ASP A 153 3.23 28.53 -23.68
N THR A 154 3.72 29.76 -23.82
CA THR A 154 4.41 30.29 -25.01
C THR A 154 5.75 30.93 -24.67
N PRO A 155 6.74 30.17 -24.17
CA PRO A 155 8.04 30.70 -23.72
C PRO A 155 8.96 31.15 -24.86
N ALA A 156 8.55 31.01 -26.12
CA ALA A 156 9.29 31.43 -27.31
C ALA A 156 8.42 32.38 -28.14
N TRP A 157 8.94 33.57 -28.44
CA TRP A 157 8.25 34.56 -29.28
C TRP A 157 8.78 34.63 -30.72
N ASP A 158 9.89 33.95 -31.04
CA ASP A 158 10.43 33.84 -32.39
C ASP A 158 11.00 32.43 -32.69
N SER A 159 11.32 32.19 -33.97
CA SER A 159 11.90 30.93 -34.44
C SER A 159 13.31 30.67 -33.88
N SER A 160 14.07 31.71 -33.56
CA SER A 160 15.44 31.60 -33.05
C SER A 160 15.44 31.05 -31.62
N GLN A 161 14.60 31.62 -30.76
CA GLN A 161 14.39 31.17 -29.39
C GLN A 161 13.74 29.80 -29.34
N LYS A 162 12.79 29.51 -30.24
CA LYS A 162 12.23 28.17 -30.36
C LYS A 162 13.34 27.15 -30.64
N ASN A 163 14.21 27.43 -31.61
CA ASN A 163 15.35 26.56 -31.92
C ASN A 163 16.33 26.42 -30.75
N ALA A 164 16.63 27.52 -30.04
CA ALA A 164 17.49 27.50 -28.87
C ALA A 164 16.91 26.62 -27.75
N LEU A 165 15.61 26.74 -27.45
CA LEU A 165 14.93 25.91 -26.45
C LEU A 165 14.86 24.44 -26.87
N MET A 166 14.61 24.13 -28.15
CA MET A 166 14.66 22.75 -28.63
C MET A 166 16.07 22.15 -28.52
N GLN A 167 17.12 22.98 -28.65
CA GLN A 167 18.48 22.55 -28.37
C GLN A 167 18.68 22.30 -26.87
N ARG A 168 18.18 23.17 -25.98
CA ARG A 168 18.19 22.93 -24.52
C ARG A 168 17.47 21.65 -24.13
N ALA A 169 16.35 21.32 -24.80
CA ALA A 169 15.66 20.04 -24.59
C ALA A 169 16.55 18.84 -24.89
N LYS A 170 17.36 18.90 -25.96
CA LYS A 170 18.36 17.86 -26.27
C LYS A 170 19.46 17.82 -25.24
N ASP A 171 20.00 18.97 -24.85
CA ASP A 171 21.06 19.07 -23.84
C ASP A 171 20.61 18.40 -22.52
N LEU A 172 19.39 18.67 -22.05
CA LEU A 172 18.82 18.03 -20.85
C LEU A 172 18.73 16.51 -20.99
N LYS A 173 18.30 16.03 -22.16
CA LYS A 173 18.19 14.60 -22.46
C LYS A 173 19.57 13.92 -22.47
N ASP A 174 20.54 14.55 -23.13
CA ASP A 174 21.91 14.04 -23.27
C ASP A 174 22.65 14.03 -21.93
N MET A 175 22.38 15.02 -21.07
CA MET A 175 22.83 15.06 -19.68
C MET A 175 22.10 14.08 -18.76
N ASN A 176 21.13 13.32 -19.27
CA ASN A 176 20.38 12.33 -18.50
C ASN A 176 19.55 12.95 -17.35
N ILE A 177 19.13 14.21 -17.50
CA ILE A 177 18.30 14.94 -16.52
C ILE A 177 16.84 14.53 -16.69
N ASP A 178 16.18 14.17 -15.57
CA ASP A 178 14.75 13.86 -15.53
C ASP A 178 13.94 15.17 -15.40
N LEU A 179 13.41 15.65 -16.51
CA LEU A 179 12.58 16.86 -16.54
C LEU A 179 11.16 16.56 -16.05
N CYS A 180 10.73 17.29 -15.02
CA CYS A 180 9.44 17.18 -14.33
C CYS A 180 8.69 18.51 -14.43
N PRO A 181 7.99 18.79 -15.54
CA PRO A 181 7.24 20.03 -15.69
C PRO A 181 5.98 20.02 -14.82
N ILE A 182 5.67 21.18 -14.24
CA ILE A 182 4.45 21.47 -13.49
C ILE A 182 3.87 22.74 -14.10
N PHE A 183 2.81 22.56 -14.87
CA PHE A 183 2.13 23.64 -15.57
C PHE A 183 0.95 24.14 -14.75
N LEU A 184 0.89 25.46 -14.60
CA LEU A 184 -0.08 26.15 -13.76
C LEU A 184 -1.02 26.97 -14.64
N ASP A 185 -2.31 26.96 -14.32
CA ASP A 185 -3.24 27.95 -14.86
C ASP A 185 -3.04 29.28 -14.12
N SER A 186 -3.18 30.40 -14.82
CA SER A 186 -3.27 31.71 -14.20
C SER A 186 -4.74 32.14 -14.10
N PRO A 187 -5.08 33.12 -13.24
CA PRO A 187 -6.45 33.64 -13.18
C PRO A 187 -6.98 34.16 -14.54
N ALA A 188 -6.07 34.59 -15.43
CA ALA A 188 -6.38 35.17 -16.73
C ALA A 188 -6.28 34.17 -17.91
N HIS A 189 -5.56 33.06 -17.76
CA HIS A 189 -5.21 32.17 -18.87
C HIS A 189 -5.13 30.70 -18.45
N SER A 190 -5.68 29.82 -19.29
CA SER A 190 -5.55 28.37 -19.13
C SER A 190 -4.38 27.83 -19.94
N PHE A 191 -3.47 27.12 -19.28
CA PHE A 191 -2.23 26.62 -19.88
C PHE A 191 -2.51 25.58 -20.97
N ASN A 192 -2.04 25.84 -22.19
CA ASN A 192 -2.16 24.91 -23.31
C ASN A 192 -0.81 24.30 -23.70
N VAL A 193 -0.58 23.06 -23.24
CA VAL A 193 0.62 22.27 -23.54
C VAL A 193 0.90 22.13 -25.05
N SER A 194 -0.12 22.20 -25.89
CA SER A 194 0.02 22.06 -27.35
C SER A 194 0.74 23.23 -28.01
N ASN A 195 0.76 24.41 -27.37
CA ASN A 195 1.32 25.63 -27.95
C ASN A 195 2.85 25.53 -28.14
N PHE A 196 3.53 24.90 -27.19
CA PHE A 196 5.00 24.74 -27.22
C PHE A 196 5.47 23.44 -26.57
N TYR A 197 5.01 23.15 -25.35
CA TYR A 197 5.59 22.09 -24.52
C TYR A 197 5.38 20.68 -25.06
N ARG A 198 4.38 20.42 -25.90
CA ARG A 198 4.22 19.09 -26.55
C ARG A 198 5.46 18.71 -27.36
N GLU A 199 5.96 19.63 -28.18
CA GLU A 199 7.16 19.40 -29.00
C GLU A 199 8.41 19.33 -28.12
N PHE A 200 8.55 20.28 -27.20
CA PHE A 200 9.68 20.36 -26.27
C PHE A 200 9.82 19.08 -25.41
N LEU A 201 8.73 18.61 -24.81
CA LEU A 201 8.72 17.39 -23.98
C LEU A 201 8.92 16.12 -24.80
N SER A 202 8.51 16.08 -26.07
CA SER A 202 8.80 14.92 -26.94
C SER A 202 10.31 14.71 -27.13
N ILE A 203 11.09 15.78 -27.04
CA ILE A 203 12.55 15.76 -27.10
C ILE A 203 13.14 15.50 -25.72
N ALA A 204 12.79 16.32 -24.73
CA ALA A 204 13.40 16.32 -23.40
C ALA A 204 13.00 15.13 -22.52
N SER A 205 11.77 14.63 -22.64
CA SER A 205 11.26 13.58 -21.75
C SER A 205 11.76 12.19 -22.16
N ARG A 206 12.15 11.40 -21.15
CA ARG A 206 12.63 10.02 -21.33
C ARG A 206 11.51 9.01 -21.57
N ASN A 207 10.29 9.34 -21.12
CA ASN A 207 9.12 8.49 -21.22
C ASN A 207 8.05 9.22 -22.04
N HIS A 208 7.67 8.69 -23.21
CA HIS A 208 6.62 9.25 -24.08
C HIS A 208 5.20 9.11 -23.49
N GLU A 209 5.07 8.76 -22.22
CA GLU A 209 3.84 8.29 -21.60
C GLU A 209 3.48 9.11 -20.38
N THR A 210 3.06 10.34 -20.66
CA THR A 210 1.95 11.09 -20.04
C THR A 210 2.18 12.55 -20.41
N ILE A 211 1.18 13.18 -21.03
CA ILE A 211 1.14 14.64 -21.10
C ILE A 211 0.95 15.08 -19.65
N PRO A 212 1.83 15.96 -19.11
CA PRO A 212 1.65 16.49 -17.76
C PRO A 212 0.24 17.08 -17.65
N GLN A 213 -0.53 16.65 -16.64
CA GLN A 213 -1.84 17.25 -16.41
C GLN A 213 -1.64 18.69 -15.94
N VAL A 214 -2.32 19.62 -16.59
CA VAL A 214 -2.38 21.04 -16.20
C VAL A 214 -3.17 21.14 -14.90
N GLN A 215 -2.66 21.88 -13.91
CA GLN A 215 -3.25 21.99 -12.58
C GLN A 215 -4.14 23.25 -12.46
N ARG A 216 -5.31 23.13 -11.80
CA ARG A 216 -6.33 24.19 -11.65
C ARG A 216 -6.60 24.59 -10.20
N GLY A 217 -6.68 25.90 -9.94
CA GLY A 217 -7.39 26.51 -8.77
C GLY A 217 -6.86 26.14 -7.38
N GLN A 218 -7.70 26.24 -6.33
CA GLN A 218 -7.38 25.92 -4.91
C GLN A 218 -6.75 24.54 -4.67
N GLU A 219 -6.96 23.60 -5.58
CA GLU A 219 -6.33 22.29 -5.54
C GLU A 219 -4.84 22.35 -5.94
N GLN A 220 -4.34 23.46 -6.50
CA GLN A 220 -3.00 23.63 -7.02
C GLN A 220 -1.89 23.39 -6.00
N LEU A 221 -2.02 23.82 -4.73
CA LEU A 221 -0.99 23.48 -3.73
C LEU A 221 -0.95 21.96 -3.46
N ASN A 222 -2.12 21.37 -3.21
CA ASN A 222 -2.21 19.94 -2.91
C ASN A 222 -1.80 19.12 -4.14
N ASN A 223 -2.31 19.44 -5.31
CA ASN A 223 -1.99 18.83 -6.60
C ASN A 223 -0.52 19.01 -6.96
N MET A 224 0.09 20.15 -6.66
CA MET A 224 1.51 20.36 -6.87
C MET A 224 2.34 19.54 -5.89
N LEU A 225 1.97 19.48 -4.60
CA LEU A 225 2.61 18.57 -3.65
C LEU A 225 2.47 17.11 -4.10
N HIS A 226 1.30 16.71 -4.59
CA HIS A 226 1.05 15.38 -5.11
C HIS A 226 1.88 15.10 -6.37
N ALA A 227 1.92 16.02 -7.32
CA ALA A 227 2.70 15.91 -8.54
C ALA A 227 4.20 15.85 -8.23
N VAL A 228 4.69 16.75 -7.37
CA VAL A 228 6.08 16.76 -6.89
C VAL A 228 6.40 15.44 -6.20
N ARG A 229 5.55 14.92 -5.30
CA ARG A 229 5.76 13.61 -4.63
C ARG A 229 5.71 12.43 -5.61
N ALA A 230 4.80 12.45 -6.57
CA ALA A 230 4.67 11.41 -7.59
C ALA A 230 5.89 11.38 -8.51
N LEU A 231 6.39 12.55 -8.89
CA LEU A 231 7.56 12.73 -9.75
C LEU A 231 8.87 12.57 -8.96
N GLN A 232 8.89 12.79 -7.64
CA GLN A 232 10.08 12.66 -6.77
C GLN A 232 10.65 11.24 -6.73
N LYS A 233 9.84 10.19 -6.91
CA LYS A 233 10.35 8.82 -6.93
C LYS A 233 10.48 8.34 -8.37
N PRO A 234 11.69 7.92 -8.81
CA PRO A 234 11.82 7.25 -10.10
C PRO A 234 10.89 6.03 -10.14
N ARG A 235 10.28 5.77 -11.29
CA ARG A 235 9.59 4.50 -11.53
C ARG A 235 10.65 3.38 -11.49
N ARG A 236 10.62 2.56 -10.45
CA ARG A 236 11.55 1.44 -10.27
C ARG A 236 10.79 0.13 -10.37
N ALA A 237 11.10 -0.64 -11.41
CA ALA A 237 10.70 -2.03 -11.48
C ALA A 237 11.39 -2.78 -10.34
N GLN A 238 10.61 -3.46 -9.50
CA GLN A 238 11.13 -4.28 -8.42
C GLN A 238 11.76 -5.57 -8.96
N PHE A 239 11.26 -6.08 -10.08
CA PHE A 239 11.75 -7.29 -10.72
C PHE A 239 11.40 -7.28 -12.21
N HIS A 240 12.23 -7.98 -12.99
CA HIS A 240 12.02 -8.26 -14.40
C HIS A 240 11.94 -9.77 -14.56
N PHE A 241 10.91 -10.28 -15.22
CA PHE A 241 10.78 -11.71 -15.47
C PHE A 241 10.02 -11.99 -16.77
N ASN A 242 10.04 -13.26 -17.16
CA ASN A 242 9.30 -13.75 -18.32
C ASN A 242 7.88 -14.15 -17.92
N MET A 243 6.90 -13.64 -18.67
CA MET A 243 5.52 -14.09 -18.61
C MET A 243 5.30 -15.11 -19.73
N GLU A 244 5.00 -16.36 -19.34
CA GLU A 244 4.79 -17.48 -20.25
C GLU A 244 3.29 -17.64 -20.52
N LEU A 245 2.87 -17.40 -21.77
CA LEU A 245 1.48 -17.60 -22.21
C LEU A 245 1.24 -19.04 -22.67
N SER A 246 2.27 -19.65 -23.24
CA SER A 246 2.36 -21.08 -23.61
C SER A 246 3.84 -21.48 -23.65
N ASP A 247 4.14 -22.76 -23.87
CA ASP A 247 5.52 -23.29 -23.85
C ASP A 247 6.49 -22.52 -24.75
N ASN A 248 6.01 -22.02 -25.90
CA ASN A 248 6.80 -21.31 -26.90
C ASN A 248 6.53 -19.81 -26.98
N VAL A 249 5.58 -19.28 -26.20
CA VAL A 249 5.22 -17.85 -26.25
C VAL A 249 5.54 -17.20 -24.91
N LYS A 250 6.61 -16.41 -24.90
CA LYS A 250 7.10 -15.67 -23.74
C LYS A 250 7.17 -14.19 -24.06
N ILE A 251 6.82 -13.36 -23.09
CA ILE A 251 6.97 -11.91 -23.17
C ILE A 251 7.73 -11.42 -21.96
N ASN A 252 8.48 -10.33 -22.09
CA ASN A 252 9.13 -9.71 -20.94
C ASN A 252 8.16 -8.75 -20.25
N VAL A 253 8.11 -8.86 -18.93
CA VAL A 253 7.35 -7.95 -18.08
C VAL A 253 8.23 -7.44 -16.94
N GLU A 254 7.96 -6.21 -16.55
CA GLU A 254 8.48 -5.60 -15.34
C GLU A 254 7.35 -5.49 -14.32
N GLY A 255 7.69 -5.69 -13.05
CA GLY A 255 6.74 -5.57 -11.96
C GLY A 255 7.08 -4.49 -10.95
N PHE A 256 6.04 -3.96 -10.32
CA PHE A 256 6.05 -2.80 -9.47
C PHE A 256 5.22 -3.07 -8.21
N ALA A 257 5.73 -2.69 -7.05
CA ALA A 257 4.94 -2.59 -5.83
C ALA A 257 4.36 -1.17 -5.73
N ILE A 258 3.10 -1.01 -6.17
CA ILE A 258 2.41 0.29 -6.12
C ILE A 258 2.14 0.71 -4.67
N PHE A 259 1.70 -0.24 -3.85
CA PHE A 259 1.39 0.00 -2.45
C PHE A 259 2.42 -0.69 -1.56
N ARG A 260 3.21 0.11 -0.84
CA ARG A 260 4.17 -0.36 0.16
C ARG A 260 3.82 0.23 1.52
N ARG A 261 3.85 -0.60 2.56
CA ARG A 261 3.73 -0.12 3.93
C ARG A 261 4.96 0.73 4.26
N LEU A 262 4.74 2.00 4.59
CA LEU A 262 5.80 2.85 5.11
C LEU A 262 6.13 2.43 6.55
N VAL A 263 7.41 2.28 6.82
CA VAL A 263 7.96 1.99 8.15
C VAL A 263 8.97 3.08 8.49
N PRO A 264 9.19 3.41 9.78
CA PRO A 264 10.23 4.35 10.17
C PRO A 264 11.59 3.91 9.63
N THR A 265 12.44 4.88 9.26
CA THR A 265 13.79 4.63 8.76
C THR A 265 14.66 3.96 9.83
N LYS A 266 15.68 3.21 9.40
CA LYS A 266 16.59 2.47 10.32
C LYS A 266 17.27 3.42 11.30
N THR A 267 17.19 3.07 12.57
CA THR A 267 18.02 3.68 13.62
C THR A 267 19.47 3.34 13.37
N THR A 268 20.33 4.35 13.39
CA THR A 268 21.79 4.18 13.22
C THR A 268 22.48 4.47 14.54
N TRP A 269 23.53 3.70 14.86
CA TRP A 269 24.34 3.93 16.04
C TRP A 269 25.27 5.12 15.78
N VAL A 270 25.30 6.09 16.70
CA VAL A 270 26.13 7.28 16.59
C VAL A 270 27.12 7.32 17.75
N TYR A 271 28.38 7.59 17.44
CA TYR A 271 29.43 7.85 18.41
C TYR A 271 29.39 9.33 18.80
N THR A 272 29.11 9.60 20.08
CA THR A 272 28.85 10.95 20.62
C THR A 272 30.03 11.54 21.40
N LYS A 273 31.10 10.77 21.62
CA LYS A 273 32.25 11.21 22.43
C LYS A 273 33.32 11.99 21.64
N GLY A 274 33.21 12.06 20.32
CA GLY A 274 34.13 12.81 19.45
C GLY A 274 33.70 14.26 19.27
N GLU A 275 34.57 15.09 18.67
CA GLU A 275 34.26 16.48 18.29
C GLU A 275 33.15 16.57 17.24
N GLN A 276 32.98 15.53 16.42
CA GLN A 276 31.90 15.38 15.48
C GLN A 276 31.16 14.05 15.72
N PHE A 277 29.85 14.06 15.48
CA PHE A 277 29.06 12.83 15.49
C PHE A 277 29.51 11.92 14.35
N ALA A 278 29.95 10.70 14.70
CA ALA A 278 30.36 9.70 13.71
C ALA A 278 29.37 8.52 13.69
N ILE A 279 29.01 8.06 12.49
CA ILE A 279 28.16 6.88 12.32
C ILE A 279 28.97 5.61 12.62
N ALA A 280 28.50 4.79 13.56
CA ALA A 280 29.12 3.53 13.90
C ALA A 280 28.68 2.42 12.93
N VAL A 281 29.65 1.68 12.39
CA VAL A 281 29.42 0.55 11.47
C VAL A 281 29.37 -0.74 12.28
N PRO A 282 28.20 -1.39 12.45
CA PRO A 282 28.09 -2.63 13.21
C PRO A 282 28.74 -3.79 12.43
N GLN A 283 29.59 -4.56 13.12
CA GLN A 283 30.18 -5.80 12.59
C GLN A 283 29.80 -6.96 13.50
N SER A 284 29.34 -8.07 12.92
CA SER A 284 29.00 -9.30 13.65
C SER A 284 29.77 -10.48 13.07
N THR A 285 30.39 -11.26 13.95
CA THR A 285 31.13 -12.48 13.61
C THR A 285 30.68 -13.61 14.52
N GLN A 286 30.47 -14.80 13.95
CA GLN A 286 30.14 -15.99 14.72
C GLN A 286 31.43 -16.69 15.14
N VAL A 287 31.57 -16.95 16.44
CA VAL A 287 32.73 -17.61 17.04
C VAL A 287 32.31 -18.87 17.79
N SER A 288 33.17 -19.88 17.76
CA SER A 288 32.97 -21.08 18.59
C SER A 288 33.06 -20.71 20.08
N PHE A 289 32.15 -21.26 20.88
CA PHE A 289 32.14 -21.00 22.33
C PHE A 289 33.42 -21.52 23.00
N GLU A 290 33.89 -22.70 22.62
CA GLU A 290 35.04 -23.39 23.22
C GLU A 290 36.37 -22.85 22.69
N THR A 291 36.56 -22.84 21.38
CA THR A 291 37.86 -22.52 20.76
C THR A 291 38.07 -21.03 20.50
N LYS A 292 37.02 -20.21 20.67
CA LYS A 292 36.98 -18.77 20.33
C LYS A 292 37.39 -18.45 18.88
N ARG A 293 37.51 -19.46 18.03
CA ARG A 293 37.82 -19.32 16.62
C ARG A 293 36.59 -18.86 15.85
N VAL A 294 36.81 -17.98 14.88
CA VAL A 294 35.77 -17.57 13.91
C VAL A 294 35.35 -18.77 13.07
N LEU A 295 34.04 -19.04 13.06
CA LEU A 295 33.45 -20.14 12.31
C LEU A 295 33.26 -19.76 10.83
N LYS A 296 33.56 -20.70 9.94
CA LYS A 296 33.22 -20.56 8.51
C LYS A 296 31.76 -20.97 8.28
N LYS A 297 31.13 -20.46 7.22
CA LYS A 297 29.74 -20.82 6.88
C LYS A 297 29.52 -22.32 6.73
N ASP A 298 30.51 -23.05 6.19
CA ASP A 298 30.42 -24.50 5.95
C ASP A 298 30.53 -25.32 7.24
N GLU A 299 31.11 -24.74 8.30
CA GLU A 299 31.19 -25.36 9.63
C GLU A 299 29.85 -25.23 10.39
N ILE A 300 28.95 -24.37 9.92
CA ILE A 300 27.65 -24.10 10.56
C ILE A 300 26.57 -24.92 9.86
N LYS A 301 25.94 -25.83 10.60
CA LYS A 301 24.79 -26.62 10.12
C LYS A 301 23.52 -26.22 10.86
N ARG A 302 22.38 -26.26 10.15
CA ARG A 302 21.07 -26.01 10.76
C ARG A 302 20.46 -27.34 11.16
N ALA A 303 19.96 -27.42 12.38
CA ALA A 303 19.30 -28.61 12.89
C ALA A 303 17.90 -28.27 13.39
N TYR A 304 16.94 -29.17 13.11
CA TYR A 304 15.56 -29.05 13.56
C TYR A 304 15.18 -30.30 14.37
N MET A 305 14.44 -30.09 15.45
CA MET A 305 13.99 -31.16 16.33
C MET A 305 12.62 -31.67 15.87
N PHE A 306 12.53 -32.95 15.54
CA PHE A 306 11.29 -33.63 15.16
C PHE A 306 11.12 -34.90 16.00
N GLY A 307 10.05 -34.97 16.80
CA GLY A 307 9.74 -36.16 17.61
C GLY A 307 10.86 -36.60 18.57
N GLY A 308 11.65 -35.65 19.08
CA GLY A 308 12.80 -35.92 19.94
C GLY A 308 14.09 -36.30 19.21
N LYS A 309 14.09 -36.40 17.87
CA LYS A 309 15.28 -36.63 17.05
C LYS A 309 15.73 -35.33 16.39
N GLN A 310 17.05 -35.13 16.37
CA GLN A 310 17.67 -34.00 15.69
C GLN A 310 17.91 -34.35 14.22
N VAL A 311 17.31 -33.59 13.30
CA VAL A 311 17.54 -33.71 11.87
C VAL A 311 18.40 -32.53 11.44
N VAL A 312 19.59 -32.83 10.93
CA VAL A 312 20.56 -31.82 10.50
C VAL A 312 20.47 -31.66 8.99
N PHE A 313 20.39 -30.41 8.53
CA PHE A 313 20.43 -30.06 7.11
C PHE A 313 21.62 -29.15 6.83
N SER A 314 22.27 -29.41 5.70
CA SER A 314 23.20 -28.46 5.08
C SER A 314 22.44 -27.27 4.48
N GLN A 315 23.15 -26.16 4.27
CA GLN A 315 22.57 -24.98 3.62
C GLN A 315 22.16 -25.27 2.17
N ASP A 316 22.89 -26.15 1.49
CA ASP A 316 22.60 -26.57 0.10
C ASP A 316 21.34 -27.41 0.02
N GLU A 317 21.14 -28.35 0.96
CA GLU A 317 19.89 -29.13 1.04
C GLU A 317 18.69 -28.24 1.30
N LEU A 318 18.81 -27.28 2.24
CA LEU A 318 17.72 -26.33 2.49
C LEU A 318 17.43 -25.45 1.27
N SER A 319 18.45 -25.11 0.50
CA SER A 319 18.29 -24.34 -0.74
C SER A 319 17.61 -25.16 -1.83
N LYS A 320 17.98 -26.44 -1.99
CA LYS A 320 17.36 -27.38 -2.93
C LYS A 320 15.89 -27.65 -2.60
N ILE A 321 15.55 -27.84 -1.32
CA ILE A 321 14.17 -28.06 -0.86
C ILE A 321 13.28 -26.85 -1.18
N ARG A 322 13.84 -25.64 -1.20
CA ARG A 322 13.12 -24.39 -1.51
C ARG A 322 13.15 -24.01 -2.99
N TYR A 323 13.87 -24.74 -3.84
CA TYR A 323 14.05 -24.39 -5.24
C TYR A 323 12.92 -24.96 -6.10
N PHE A 324 12.09 -24.09 -6.67
CA PHE A 324 10.97 -24.45 -7.54
C PHE A 324 11.13 -23.93 -8.98
N GLY A 325 12.32 -23.43 -9.33
CA GLY A 325 12.63 -22.82 -10.62
C GLY A 325 13.03 -21.35 -10.52
N GLY A 326 13.26 -20.73 -11.67
CA GLY A 326 13.57 -19.30 -11.76
C GLY A 326 12.32 -18.41 -11.66
N PRO A 327 12.52 -17.08 -11.55
CA PRO A 327 11.42 -16.11 -11.56
C PRO A 327 10.61 -16.20 -12.85
N VAL A 328 9.29 -16.43 -12.72
CA VAL A 328 8.40 -16.63 -13.88
C VAL A 328 6.95 -16.35 -13.48
N LEU A 329 6.18 -15.82 -14.43
CA LEU A 329 4.72 -15.83 -14.38
C LEU A 329 4.19 -16.71 -15.50
N ARG A 330 3.71 -17.91 -15.18
CA ARG A 330 3.12 -18.81 -16.16
C ARG A 330 1.61 -18.71 -16.10
N ILE A 331 0.97 -18.39 -17.23
CA ILE A 331 -0.49 -18.41 -17.32
C ILE A 331 -0.96 -19.87 -17.30
N ILE A 332 -1.90 -20.16 -16.41
CA ILE A 332 -2.56 -21.46 -16.30
C ILE A 332 -3.86 -21.46 -17.09
N GLY A 333 -4.61 -20.36 -17.04
CA GLY A 333 -5.86 -20.22 -17.76
C GLY A 333 -6.62 -18.96 -17.37
N PHE A 334 -7.89 -18.88 -17.80
CA PHE A 334 -8.74 -17.71 -17.60
C PHE A 334 -10.07 -18.11 -16.94
N ARG A 335 -10.60 -17.23 -16.09
CA ARG A 335 -11.89 -17.41 -15.41
C ARG A 335 -12.70 -16.11 -15.44
N PRO A 336 -14.03 -16.15 -15.29
CA PRO A 336 -14.83 -14.95 -15.13
C PRO A 336 -14.38 -14.11 -13.92
N LEU A 337 -14.40 -12.78 -14.05
CA LEU A 337 -14.00 -11.88 -12.97
C LEU A 337 -14.86 -12.08 -11.70
N THR A 338 -16.12 -12.51 -11.86
CA THR A 338 -17.06 -12.78 -10.75
C THR A 338 -16.62 -13.88 -9.79
N THR A 339 -15.71 -14.76 -10.23
CA THR A 339 -15.13 -15.83 -9.40
C THR A 339 -14.21 -15.25 -8.32
N TYR A 340 -13.55 -14.12 -8.58
CA TYR A 340 -12.72 -13.46 -7.60
C TYR A 340 -13.56 -12.85 -6.47
N LYS A 341 -13.09 -12.99 -5.24
CA LYS A 341 -13.69 -12.39 -4.05
C LYS A 341 -12.64 -11.57 -3.32
N SER A 342 -13.02 -10.41 -2.79
CA SER A 342 -12.08 -9.48 -2.14
C SER A 342 -11.33 -10.08 -0.95
N TRP A 343 -11.90 -11.09 -0.27
CA TRP A 343 -11.24 -11.81 0.83
C TRP A 343 -10.10 -12.73 0.38
N MET A 344 -10.01 -13.06 -0.91
CA MET A 344 -8.95 -13.91 -1.48
C MET A 344 -7.61 -13.17 -1.64
N ASN A 345 -7.47 -11.96 -1.11
CA ASN A 345 -6.22 -11.22 -1.17
C ASN A 345 -5.38 -11.49 0.09
N VAL A 346 -4.21 -12.13 -0.06
CA VAL A 346 -3.33 -12.48 1.08
C VAL A 346 -2.25 -11.43 1.33
N LYS A 347 -1.68 -10.87 0.26
CA LYS A 347 -0.53 -9.96 0.31
C LYS A 347 -0.78 -8.72 -0.56
N PRO A 348 -0.06 -7.61 -0.35
CA PRO A 348 -0.15 -6.47 -1.25
C PRO A 348 -0.01 -6.88 -2.71
N SER A 349 -0.93 -6.40 -3.55
CA SER A 349 -0.95 -6.72 -4.98
C SER A 349 0.25 -6.11 -5.68
N LEU A 350 0.84 -6.88 -6.57
CA LEU A 350 1.91 -6.42 -7.46
C LEU A 350 1.27 -5.91 -8.76
N PHE A 351 1.91 -4.97 -9.43
CA PHE A 351 1.48 -4.48 -10.72
C PHE A 351 2.51 -4.83 -11.78
N ILE A 352 2.09 -5.33 -12.93
CA ILE A 352 3.00 -5.68 -14.02
C ILE A 352 2.66 -4.91 -15.29
N ARG A 353 3.72 -4.67 -16.07
CA ARG A 353 3.67 -4.00 -17.36
C ARG A 353 4.65 -4.68 -18.32
N ALA A 354 4.32 -4.72 -19.61
CA ALA A 354 5.25 -5.16 -20.62
C ALA A 354 6.37 -4.15 -20.87
N LYS A 355 7.55 -4.68 -21.19
CA LYS A 355 8.69 -3.89 -21.63
C LYS A 355 9.47 -4.69 -22.67
N SER A 356 9.59 -4.15 -23.87
CA SER A 356 10.23 -4.85 -24.98
C SER A 356 11.75 -4.66 -24.99
N ILE A 357 12.45 -5.11 -23.93
CA ILE A 357 13.93 -5.08 -23.91
C ILE A 357 14.48 -6.23 -24.76
N ASP A 358 14.27 -7.47 -24.31
CA ASP A 358 14.91 -8.65 -24.90
C ASP A 358 14.02 -9.28 -25.98
N ILE A 359 12.70 -9.26 -25.77
CA ILE A 359 11.71 -9.84 -26.69
C ILE A 359 10.90 -8.71 -27.35
N LYS A 360 11.21 -8.45 -28.63
CA LYS A 360 10.45 -7.51 -29.47
C LYS A 360 8.99 -7.97 -29.62
N GLY A 361 8.05 -7.05 -29.52
CA GLY A 361 6.61 -7.33 -29.63
C GLY A 361 5.93 -7.73 -28.32
N SER A 362 6.65 -7.74 -27.19
CA SER A 362 6.07 -8.01 -25.86
C SER A 362 4.91 -7.06 -25.52
N GLU A 363 5.06 -5.77 -25.83
CA GLU A 363 4.01 -4.76 -25.60
C GLU A 363 2.75 -5.00 -26.43
N LEU A 364 2.89 -5.45 -27.67
CA LEU A 364 1.76 -5.74 -28.55
C LEU A 364 0.92 -6.89 -27.99
N VAL A 365 1.58 -8.00 -27.63
CA VAL A 365 0.91 -9.18 -27.06
C VAL A 365 0.27 -8.86 -25.72
N PHE A 366 0.97 -8.11 -24.86
CA PHE A 366 0.45 -7.67 -23.58
C PHE A 366 -0.79 -6.78 -23.73
N SER A 367 -0.75 -5.82 -24.66
CA SER A 367 -1.87 -4.92 -24.96
C SER A 367 -3.08 -5.69 -25.51
N ALA A 368 -2.86 -6.66 -26.39
CA ALA A 368 -3.92 -7.53 -26.91
C ALA A 368 -4.58 -8.36 -25.81
N LEU A 369 -3.77 -8.95 -24.91
CA LEU A 369 -4.27 -9.68 -23.74
C LEU A 369 -5.06 -8.77 -22.80
N HIS A 370 -4.53 -7.57 -22.53
CA HIS A 370 -5.16 -6.57 -21.66
C HIS A 370 -6.54 -6.17 -22.18
N ALA A 371 -6.64 -5.82 -23.47
CA ALA A 371 -7.89 -5.46 -24.11
C ALA A 371 -8.90 -6.64 -24.09
N LYS A 372 -8.43 -7.88 -24.26
CA LYS A 372 -9.30 -9.06 -24.27
C LYS A 372 -9.87 -9.38 -22.88
N LEU A 373 -9.05 -9.32 -21.83
CA LEU A 373 -9.50 -9.55 -20.46
C LEU A 373 -10.53 -8.52 -20.00
N LEU A 374 -10.34 -7.25 -20.37
CA LEU A 374 -11.32 -6.20 -20.08
C LEU A 374 -12.64 -6.39 -20.83
N ARG A 375 -12.57 -6.66 -22.15
CA ARG A 375 -13.75 -6.82 -23.00
C ARG A 375 -14.64 -7.98 -22.56
N ASP A 376 -14.03 -9.10 -22.21
CA ASP A 376 -14.75 -10.34 -21.88
C ASP A 376 -15.01 -10.48 -20.37
N ASN A 377 -14.60 -9.50 -19.56
CA ASN A 377 -14.70 -9.51 -18.09
C ASN A 377 -14.09 -10.79 -17.46
N LEU A 378 -12.87 -11.12 -17.91
CA LEU A 378 -12.12 -12.29 -17.48
C LEU A 378 -10.93 -11.88 -16.61
N LEU A 379 -10.54 -12.75 -15.70
CA LEU A 379 -9.26 -12.72 -14.99
C LEU A 379 -8.37 -13.86 -15.47
N GLY A 380 -7.06 -13.64 -15.47
CA GLY A 380 -6.07 -14.70 -15.65
C GLY A 380 -5.76 -15.39 -14.33
N ILE A 381 -5.48 -16.68 -14.37
CA ILE A 381 -4.88 -17.43 -13.26
C ILE A 381 -3.46 -17.78 -13.66
N GLY A 382 -2.50 -17.45 -12.81
CA GLY A 382 -1.09 -17.68 -13.06
C GLY A 382 -0.39 -18.44 -11.93
N TRP A 383 0.66 -19.16 -12.29
CA TRP A 383 1.70 -19.67 -11.39
C TRP A 383 2.81 -18.63 -11.34
N PHE A 384 3.09 -18.11 -10.16
CA PHE A 384 4.02 -17.01 -9.96
C PHE A 384 5.17 -17.40 -9.03
N ILE A 385 6.39 -17.17 -9.48
CA ILE A 385 7.62 -17.25 -8.69
C ILE A 385 8.28 -15.88 -8.79
N ALA A 386 8.33 -15.15 -7.66
CA ALA A 386 8.87 -13.80 -7.63
C ALA A 386 10.40 -13.77 -7.79
N GLU A 387 11.09 -14.70 -7.13
CA GLU A 387 12.55 -14.76 -7.02
C GLU A 387 13.01 -16.23 -6.98
N GLN A 388 14.29 -16.53 -7.27
CA GLN A 388 14.82 -17.90 -7.35
C GLN A 388 14.64 -18.74 -6.07
N LYS A 389 14.59 -18.10 -4.91
CA LYS A 389 14.43 -18.76 -3.60
C LYS A 389 13.00 -18.63 -3.05
N ALA A 390 12.10 -18.02 -3.80
CA ALA A 390 10.72 -17.84 -3.39
C ALA A 390 9.92 -19.12 -3.61
N THR A 391 9.02 -19.41 -2.68
CA THR A 391 8.01 -20.45 -2.89
C THR A 391 7.00 -19.97 -3.92
N PRO A 392 6.59 -20.82 -4.87
CA PRO A 392 5.60 -20.48 -5.88
C PRO A 392 4.25 -20.18 -5.23
N CYS A 393 3.48 -19.30 -5.86
CA CYS A 393 2.09 -19.04 -5.46
C CYS A 393 1.18 -18.91 -6.67
N PHE A 394 -0.11 -19.14 -6.45
CA PHE A 394 -1.14 -18.83 -7.44
C PHE A 394 -1.49 -17.35 -7.36
N VAL A 395 -1.61 -16.71 -8.52
CA VAL A 395 -2.01 -15.31 -8.64
C VAL A 395 -3.22 -15.17 -9.56
N ALA A 396 -4.12 -14.25 -9.20
CA ALA A 396 -5.10 -13.72 -10.11
C ALA A 396 -4.52 -12.50 -10.84
N ILE A 397 -4.63 -12.51 -12.16
CA ILE A 397 -4.17 -11.46 -13.08
C ILE A 397 -5.41 -10.65 -13.47
N ILE A 398 -5.51 -9.41 -12.98
CA ILE A 398 -6.67 -8.53 -13.22
C ILE A 398 -6.21 -7.32 -14.03
N ALA A 399 -6.86 -7.09 -15.17
CA ALA A 399 -6.59 -5.94 -16.04
C ALA A 399 -7.16 -4.64 -15.48
N THR A 400 -6.38 -3.55 -15.55
CA THR A 400 -6.84 -2.22 -15.14
C THR A 400 -7.42 -1.44 -16.34
N PRO A 401 -8.59 -0.80 -16.21
CA PRO A 401 -9.16 0.01 -17.30
C PRO A 401 -8.38 1.32 -17.51
N THR A 402 -8.42 1.86 -18.74
CA THR A 402 -7.64 3.03 -19.19
C THR A 402 -8.12 4.37 -18.60
N SER A 403 -9.25 4.41 -17.90
CA SER A 403 -9.87 5.65 -17.42
C SER A 403 -10.69 5.46 -16.14
N THR A 404 -10.03 4.99 -15.08
CA THR A 404 -10.60 5.11 -13.73
C THR A 404 -9.63 5.90 -12.88
N ALA A 405 -9.92 7.19 -12.69
CA ALA A 405 -9.50 7.89 -11.49
C ALA A 405 -10.11 7.11 -10.32
N VAL A 406 -9.30 6.28 -9.66
CA VAL A 406 -9.75 5.55 -8.47
C VAL A 406 -9.81 6.50 -7.29
N LEU A 407 -8.99 7.55 -7.35
CA LEU A 407 -8.93 8.65 -6.44
C LEU A 407 -8.78 9.96 -7.23
N ASP A 408 -9.21 11.08 -6.66
CA ASP A 408 -9.06 12.42 -7.26
C ASP A 408 -7.59 12.66 -7.70
N ASP A 409 -6.62 12.13 -6.94
CA ASP A 409 -5.17 12.31 -7.19
C ASP A 409 -4.44 11.05 -7.71
N PHE A 410 -5.14 9.94 -7.96
CA PHE A 410 -4.50 8.68 -8.37
C PHE A 410 -5.27 7.97 -9.49
N VAL A 411 -4.69 8.07 -10.68
CA VAL A 411 -5.10 7.28 -11.84
C VAL A 411 -4.42 5.93 -11.75
N LEU A 412 -5.20 4.84 -11.79
CA LEU A 412 -4.60 3.51 -11.85
C LEU A 412 -3.76 3.38 -13.13
N PRO A 413 -2.53 2.88 -13.05
CA PRO A 413 -1.74 2.64 -14.24
C PRO A 413 -2.38 1.53 -15.09
N GLN A 414 -2.23 1.62 -16.42
CA GLN A 414 -2.70 0.61 -17.36
C GLN A 414 -1.77 -0.60 -17.37
N GLY A 415 -2.30 -1.77 -17.04
CA GLY A 415 -1.54 -3.03 -16.97
C GLY A 415 -2.32 -4.12 -16.26
N PHE A 416 -1.61 -5.01 -15.55
CA PHE A 416 -2.24 -6.05 -14.74
C PHE A 416 -1.85 -5.95 -13.27
N PHE A 417 -2.83 -6.11 -12.39
CA PHE A 417 -2.57 -6.45 -10.99
C PHE A 417 -2.43 -7.96 -10.84
N LEU A 418 -1.37 -8.38 -10.16
CA LEU A 418 -1.16 -9.72 -9.66
C LEU A 418 -1.58 -9.76 -8.19
N ILE A 419 -2.66 -10.48 -7.92
CA ILE A 419 -3.20 -10.68 -6.57
C ILE A 419 -2.87 -12.11 -6.14
N GLN A 420 -2.07 -12.25 -5.08
CA GLN A 420 -1.75 -13.56 -4.52
C GLN A 420 -3.01 -14.20 -3.91
N LEU A 421 -3.36 -15.38 -4.41
CA LEU A 421 -4.48 -16.17 -3.95
C LEU A 421 -4.08 -17.03 -2.74
N PRO A 422 -5.00 -17.26 -1.78
CA PRO A 422 -4.74 -18.11 -0.63
C PRO A 422 -4.62 -19.57 -1.04
N THR A 423 -3.69 -20.28 -0.42
CA THR A 423 -3.67 -21.75 -0.44
C THR A 423 -4.69 -22.30 0.57
N ALA A 424 -4.88 -23.62 0.58
CA ALA A 424 -5.74 -24.25 1.57
C ALA A 424 -5.30 -23.97 3.02
N ASP A 425 -3.98 -23.84 3.26
CA ASP A 425 -3.40 -23.55 4.57
C ASP A 425 -3.68 -22.12 5.06
N ASP A 426 -3.87 -21.18 4.14
CA ASP A 426 -4.19 -19.78 4.45
C ASP A 426 -5.66 -19.62 4.88
N ILE A 427 -6.55 -20.51 4.42
CA ILE A 427 -7.99 -20.44 4.68
C ILE A 427 -8.30 -20.97 6.08
N ARG A 428 -8.77 -20.08 6.95
CA ARG A 428 -9.17 -20.43 8.31
C ARG A 428 -10.67 -20.74 8.39
N THR A 429 -11.02 -21.88 8.96
CA THR A 429 -12.41 -22.26 9.20
C THR A 429 -12.99 -21.42 10.34
N VAL A 430 -14.14 -20.79 10.09
CA VAL A 430 -14.87 -20.04 11.11
C VAL A 430 -15.69 -21.03 11.94
N PRO A 431 -15.69 -20.94 13.29
CA PRO A 431 -16.55 -21.78 14.12
C PRO A 431 -18.02 -21.66 13.70
N PRO A 432 -18.82 -22.74 13.78
CA PRO A 432 -20.23 -22.70 13.40
C PRO A 432 -20.95 -21.65 14.25
N ARG A 433 -21.60 -20.70 13.58
CA ARG A 433 -22.45 -19.67 14.19
C ARG A 433 -23.89 -19.93 13.78
N THR A 434 -24.80 -19.85 14.75
CA THR A 434 -26.25 -19.84 14.47
C THR A 434 -26.55 -18.59 13.65
N LYS A 435 -26.98 -18.76 12.39
CA LYS A 435 -27.39 -17.64 11.54
C LYS A 435 -28.75 -17.14 12.03
N ALA A 436 -28.75 -16.17 12.94
CA ALA A 436 -29.95 -15.45 13.31
C ALA A 436 -30.31 -14.45 12.20
N LYS A 437 -31.56 -14.48 11.72
CA LYS A 437 -32.07 -13.39 10.88
C LYS A 437 -32.27 -12.16 11.77
N PRO A 438 -31.74 -10.99 11.39
CA PRO A 438 -31.96 -9.78 12.17
C PRO A 438 -33.44 -9.39 12.14
N ASP A 439 -33.95 -8.88 13.26
CA ASP A 439 -35.29 -8.32 13.31
C ASP A 439 -35.42 -7.11 12.38
N ASN A 440 -36.58 -6.96 11.73
CA ASN A 440 -36.81 -5.91 10.75
C ASN A 440 -36.74 -4.50 11.37
N THR A 441 -37.12 -4.36 12.64
CA THR A 441 -37.04 -3.05 13.34
C THR A 441 -35.58 -2.65 13.54
N LEU A 442 -34.72 -3.57 13.98
CA LEU A 442 -33.28 -3.35 14.11
C LEU A 442 -32.65 -3.05 12.75
N LEU A 443 -32.99 -3.82 11.71
CA LEU A 443 -32.46 -3.61 10.36
C LEU A 443 -32.79 -2.22 9.83
N SER A 444 -34.02 -1.74 10.04
CA SER A 444 -34.43 -0.40 9.61
C SER A 444 -33.67 0.72 10.32
N GLY A 445 -33.48 0.61 11.64
CA GLY A 445 -32.70 1.57 12.43
C GLY A 445 -31.22 1.58 12.03
N PHE A 446 -30.61 0.40 11.83
CA PHE A 446 -29.23 0.31 11.36
C PHE A 446 -29.04 0.90 9.96
N LYS A 447 -30.00 0.75 9.03
CA LYS A 447 -29.93 1.40 7.71
C LYS A 447 -29.88 2.93 7.82
N GLN A 448 -30.63 3.53 8.74
CA GLN A 448 -30.60 4.97 8.98
C GLN A 448 -29.27 5.41 9.60
N ILE A 449 -28.73 4.64 10.55
CA ILE A 449 -27.40 4.90 11.14
C ILE A 449 -26.32 4.86 10.05
N VAL A 450 -26.28 3.81 9.23
CA VAL A 450 -25.28 3.67 8.15
C VAL A 450 -25.34 4.86 7.19
N ARG A 451 -26.54 5.27 6.75
CA ARG A 451 -26.71 6.45 5.89
C ARG A 451 -26.26 7.76 6.55
N GLY A 452 -26.44 7.91 7.87
CA GLY A 452 -26.04 9.11 8.60
C GLY A 452 -24.53 9.22 8.86
N ILE A 453 -23.81 8.09 8.89
CA ILE A 453 -22.35 8.02 9.06
C ILE A 453 -21.59 7.82 7.74
N GLU A 454 -22.30 7.65 6.62
CA GLU A 454 -21.70 7.48 5.31
C GLU A 454 -20.84 8.71 4.95
N LEU A 455 -19.59 8.46 4.61
CA LEU A 455 -18.67 9.49 4.15
C LEU A 455 -18.97 9.79 2.68
N ARG A 456 -19.33 11.04 2.37
CA ARG A 456 -19.66 11.48 1.00
C ARG A 456 -18.50 11.30 0.01
N SER A 457 -17.28 11.48 0.48
CA SER A 457 -16.05 11.19 -0.28
C SER A 457 -15.05 10.54 0.66
N PHE A 458 -14.73 9.27 0.39
CA PHE A 458 -13.69 8.53 1.08
C PHE A 458 -12.48 8.41 0.17
N TYR A 459 -11.38 9.01 0.60
CA TYR A 459 -10.08 8.95 -0.06
C TYR A 459 -9.05 8.41 0.95
N PRO A 460 -8.40 7.25 0.69
CA PRO A 460 -7.40 6.70 1.61
C PRO A 460 -6.23 7.65 1.89
N GLY A 461 -5.80 8.46 0.91
CA GLY A 461 -4.69 9.40 1.10
C GLY A 461 -4.99 10.56 2.05
N LYS A 462 -6.25 10.78 2.45
CA LYS A 462 -6.64 11.75 3.47
C LYS A 462 -6.15 11.35 4.86
N TYR A 463 -5.94 10.05 5.07
CA TYR A 463 -5.56 9.48 6.34
C TYR A 463 -4.08 9.10 6.32
N SER A 464 -3.25 9.99 6.86
CA SER A 464 -1.82 9.73 7.04
C SER A 464 -1.56 8.80 8.22
N ASN A 465 -0.45 8.06 8.19
CA ASN A 465 0.00 7.30 9.35
C ASN A 465 0.50 8.25 10.44
N ILE A 466 -0.25 8.38 11.53
CA ILE A 466 -0.02 9.36 12.59
C ILE A 466 1.27 9.09 13.35
N ALA A 467 1.61 7.83 13.62
CA ALA A 467 2.85 7.50 14.30
C ALA A 467 4.07 7.95 13.49
N LEU A 468 4.00 7.81 12.16
CA LEU A 468 5.06 8.29 11.26
C LEU A 468 5.07 9.81 11.14
N GLN A 469 3.91 10.45 11.02
CA GLN A 469 3.82 11.91 11.00
C GLN A 469 4.42 12.49 12.27
N TRP A 470 4.02 11.99 13.44
CA TRP A 470 4.56 12.42 14.73
C TRP A 470 6.07 12.24 14.83
N HIS A 471 6.56 11.07 14.43
CA HIS A 471 7.99 10.79 14.39
C HIS A 471 8.76 11.80 13.53
N TYR A 472 8.26 12.10 12.33
CA TYR A 472 8.89 13.04 11.42
C TYR A 472 8.74 14.51 11.86
N THR A 473 7.62 14.88 12.45
CA THR A 473 7.42 16.21 13.03
C THR A 473 8.40 16.46 14.18
N ILE A 474 8.61 15.48 15.07
CA ILE A 474 9.61 15.61 16.14
C ILE A 474 11.02 15.73 15.55
N LEU A 475 11.38 14.89 14.57
CA LEU A 475 12.69 14.97 13.92
C LEU A 475 12.91 16.32 13.23
N GLN A 476 11.90 16.86 12.57
CA GLN A 476 11.94 18.18 11.95
C GLN A 476 12.12 19.28 12.99
N ALA A 477 11.38 19.23 14.10
CA ALA A 477 11.52 20.20 15.19
C ALA A 477 12.94 20.17 15.79
N LEU A 478 13.47 18.97 16.05
CA LEU A 478 14.83 18.79 16.54
C LEU A 478 15.89 19.27 15.53
N ALA A 479 15.69 19.00 14.24
CA ALA A 479 16.62 19.42 13.19
C ALA A 479 16.61 20.94 12.96
N LEU A 480 15.50 21.61 13.24
CA LEU A 480 15.35 23.06 13.09
C LEU A 480 15.58 23.83 14.41
N ASP A 481 15.96 23.16 15.50
CA ASP A 481 16.03 23.75 16.85
C ASP A 481 14.72 24.45 17.27
N GLU A 482 13.58 23.90 16.84
CA GLU A 482 12.24 24.39 17.17
C GLU A 482 11.68 23.65 18.39
N PRO A 483 10.76 24.28 19.16
CA PRO A 483 10.13 23.61 20.29
C PRO A 483 9.38 22.37 19.83
N VAL A 484 9.72 21.22 20.42
CA VAL A 484 9.07 19.95 20.10
C VAL A 484 7.57 20.06 20.48
N PRO A 485 6.65 19.76 19.54
CA PRO A 485 5.23 19.79 19.85
C PRO A 485 4.90 18.83 21.01
N SER A 486 4.01 19.25 21.90
CA SER A 486 3.60 18.44 23.06
C SER A 486 2.33 17.61 22.80
N GLN A 487 1.53 17.99 21.80
CA GLN A 487 0.24 17.36 21.50
C GLN A 487 0.21 16.76 20.09
N LEU A 488 -0.26 15.52 20.03
CA LEU A 488 -0.52 14.79 18.80
C LEU A 488 -1.97 15.01 18.37
N VAL A 489 -2.19 15.52 17.16
CA VAL A 489 -3.52 15.62 16.56
C VAL A 489 -3.78 14.38 15.70
N ASP A 490 -4.62 13.48 16.22
CA ASP A 490 -5.00 12.24 15.53
C ASP A 490 -6.19 12.47 14.58
N THR A 491 -5.91 12.45 13.28
CA THR A 491 -6.91 12.61 12.22
C THR A 491 -7.65 11.31 11.86
N THR A 492 -7.23 10.16 12.40
CA THR A 492 -7.87 8.85 12.20
C THR A 492 -8.98 8.59 13.21
N LEU A 493 -9.02 9.31 14.32
CA LEU A 493 -10.11 9.21 15.29
C LEU A 493 -11.46 9.63 14.68
N PRO A 494 -12.53 8.87 14.93
CA PRO A 494 -13.88 9.26 14.52
C PRO A 494 -14.27 10.60 15.13
N LYS A 495 -14.98 11.42 14.35
CA LYS A 495 -15.55 12.70 14.84
C LYS A 495 -16.78 12.45 15.71
N TYR A 496 -16.58 11.97 16.93
CA TYR A 496 -17.64 11.52 17.84
C TYR A 496 -18.78 12.54 18.00
N ALA A 497 -18.47 13.81 18.23
CA ALA A 497 -19.49 14.87 18.38
C ALA A 497 -20.37 15.03 17.12
N ALA A 498 -19.77 14.93 15.92
CA ALA A 498 -20.51 15.01 14.67
C ALA A 498 -21.37 13.76 14.43
N ILE A 499 -20.86 12.58 14.80
CA ILE A 499 -21.59 11.31 14.72
C ILE A 499 -22.80 11.35 15.67
N GLU A 500 -22.60 11.74 16.92
CA GLU A 500 -23.68 11.84 17.91
C GLU A 500 -24.79 12.80 17.47
N LYS A 501 -24.42 13.98 16.93
CA LYS A 501 -25.39 14.94 16.40
C LYS A 501 -26.21 14.38 15.24
N ARG A 502 -25.61 13.56 14.36
CA ARG A 502 -26.27 13.03 13.15
C ARG A 502 -27.11 11.78 13.43
N VAL A 503 -26.58 10.83 14.21
CA VAL A 503 -27.17 9.49 14.37
C VAL A 503 -27.47 9.10 15.82
N GLY A 504 -27.15 9.96 16.80
CA GLY A 504 -27.40 9.69 18.22
C GLY A 504 -28.84 9.26 18.55
N PRO A 505 -29.89 9.91 18.01
CA PRO A 505 -31.27 9.50 18.24
C PRO A 505 -31.57 8.08 17.72
N PHE A 506 -31.08 7.74 16.53
CA PHE A 506 -31.27 6.42 15.93
C PHE A 506 -30.50 5.34 16.70
N ILE A 507 -29.30 5.64 17.21
CA ILE A 507 -28.54 4.73 18.07
C ILE A 507 -29.31 4.43 19.36
N LYS A 508 -29.90 5.45 20.01
CA LYS A 508 -30.73 5.26 21.21
C LYS A 508 -31.95 4.38 20.93
N GLN A 509 -32.60 4.57 19.78
CA GLN A 509 -33.75 3.78 19.35
C GLN A 509 -33.37 2.31 19.10
N VAL A 510 -32.28 2.06 18.39
CA VAL A 510 -31.76 0.71 18.11
C VAL A 510 -31.35 0.00 19.41
N ASN A 511 -30.67 0.69 20.32
CA ASN A 511 -30.30 0.13 21.63
C ASN A 511 -31.54 -0.21 22.47
N GLY A 512 -32.57 0.64 22.46
CA GLY A 512 -33.85 0.37 23.11
C GLY A 512 -34.55 -0.87 22.54
N ALA A 513 -34.59 -1.00 21.21
CA ALA A 513 -35.18 -2.17 20.54
C ALA A 513 -34.38 -3.46 20.82
N ALA A 514 -33.04 -3.39 20.76
CA ALA A 514 -32.17 -4.53 21.03
C ALA A 514 -32.32 -5.02 22.48
N ASN A 515 -32.41 -4.11 23.44
CA ASN A 515 -32.64 -4.45 24.84
C ASN A 515 -34.00 -5.12 25.08
N ARG A 516 -35.05 -4.70 24.35
CA ARG A 516 -36.38 -5.35 24.42
C ARG A 516 -36.33 -6.77 23.86
N ILE A 517 -35.69 -6.97 22.71
CA ILE A 517 -35.53 -8.28 22.06
C ILE A 517 -34.69 -9.22 22.94
N SER A 518 -33.59 -8.72 23.52
CA SER A 518 -32.74 -9.47 24.44
C SER A 518 -33.53 -9.95 25.66
N ARG A 519 -34.30 -9.05 26.30
CA ARG A 519 -35.18 -9.39 27.45
C ARG A 519 -36.26 -10.41 27.09
N ALA A 520 -36.83 -10.31 25.88
CA ALA A 520 -37.79 -11.29 25.39
C ALA A 520 -37.17 -12.68 25.15
N HIS A 521 -35.87 -12.77 24.88
CA HIS A 521 -35.13 -14.03 24.72
C HIS A 521 -34.51 -14.58 26.03
N THR A 522 -34.29 -13.73 27.04
CA THR A 522 -33.78 -14.14 28.37
C THR A 522 -34.89 -14.42 29.39
N SER A 523 -36.14 -14.55 28.93
CA SER A 523 -37.25 -15.01 29.78
C SER A 523 -37.41 -16.53 29.67
N PRO A 524 -36.75 -17.37 30.49
CA PRO A 524 -37.23 -18.73 30.69
C PRO A 524 -38.53 -18.69 31.49
N LYS A 525 -39.44 -19.62 31.19
CA LYS A 525 -40.53 -20.01 32.10
C LYS A 525 -39.99 -20.06 33.53
N ALA A 526 -40.68 -19.40 34.44
CA ALA A 526 -40.34 -19.33 35.85
C ALA A 526 -40.23 -20.75 36.45
N GLU A 527 -39.02 -21.20 36.69
CA GLU A 527 -38.72 -22.09 37.80
C GLU A 527 -37.67 -21.38 38.66
N THR A 528 -38.11 -21.11 39.89
CA THR A 528 -37.44 -20.52 41.05
C THR A 528 -35.97 -20.92 41.16
N GLN A 529 -35.08 -19.93 41.20
CA GLN A 529 -33.77 -20.10 41.84
C GLN A 529 -33.43 -18.89 42.72
N GLU A 530 -33.11 -19.23 43.95
CA GLU A 530 -32.74 -18.38 45.07
C GLU A 530 -31.48 -17.57 44.78
N THR A 531 -31.50 -16.37 45.34
CA THR A 531 -30.41 -15.41 45.47
C THR A 531 -29.23 -15.97 46.25
N VAL A 532 -27.99 -15.84 45.74
CA VAL A 532 -26.82 -15.60 46.59
C VAL A 532 -25.88 -14.59 45.92
N ALA A 533 -25.44 -13.66 46.75
CA ALA A 533 -24.77 -12.40 46.47
C ALA A 533 -23.35 -12.52 45.91
N ALA A 534 -22.92 -11.37 45.39
CA ALA A 534 -21.60 -11.05 44.87
C ALA A 534 -20.47 -11.18 45.90
N SER A 535 -19.30 -11.59 45.42
CA SER A 535 -18.00 -11.20 45.98
C SER A 535 -16.93 -11.19 44.89
N GLU A 536 -16.29 -10.04 44.76
CA GLU A 536 -15.11 -9.74 43.94
C GLU A 536 -13.81 -10.43 44.47
N PRO A 537 -12.66 -10.33 43.76
CA PRO A 537 -11.80 -11.47 43.47
C PRO A 537 -10.63 -11.66 44.46
N ARG A 538 -10.21 -12.91 44.65
CA ARG A 538 -8.99 -13.28 45.37
C ARG A 538 -7.96 -13.96 44.46
N GLU A 539 -6.81 -13.31 44.42
CA GLU A 539 -5.43 -13.77 44.15
C GLU A 539 -5.20 -15.23 43.75
N ILE A 540 -4.49 -15.37 42.62
CA ILE A 540 -3.91 -16.61 42.11
C ILE A 540 -2.64 -16.91 42.92
N ARG A 541 -2.67 -17.97 43.74
CA ARG A 541 -1.45 -18.67 44.18
C ARG A 541 -1.28 -19.95 43.38
N SER A 542 -0.11 -20.07 42.79
CA SER A 542 0.44 -21.22 42.10
C SER A 542 0.69 -22.39 43.06
N SER A 543 0.21 -23.59 42.70
CA SER A 543 0.96 -24.81 42.99
C SER A 543 0.61 -25.96 42.03
N SER A 544 1.69 -26.56 41.56
CA SER A 544 1.90 -27.79 40.81
C SER A 544 1.02 -29.00 41.18
N SER A 545 0.55 -29.75 40.18
CA SER A 545 0.71 -31.21 40.13
C SER A 545 0.42 -31.80 38.74
N ALA A 546 1.17 -32.84 38.38
CA ALA A 546 1.28 -33.49 37.07
C ALA A 546 0.01 -34.29 36.63
N PRO A 547 -0.18 -34.55 35.31
CA PRO A 547 -1.39 -35.18 34.80
C PRO A 547 -1.31 -36.72 34.78
N LYS A 548 -2.36 -37.39 35.28
CA LYS A 548 -2.63 -38.81 35.01
C LYS A 548 -3.48 -38.97 33.75
N ALA A 549 -3.03 -39.86 32.86
CA ALA A 549 -3.66 -40.19 31.59
C ALA A 549 -5.09 -40.76 31.74
N LYS A 550 -6.04 -40.27 30.92
CA LYS A 550 -7.40 -40.79 30.80
C LYS A 550 -7.63 -41.36 29.40
N ARG A 551 -8.12 -42.60 29.38
CA ARG A 551 -8.59 -43.40 28.22
C ARG A 551 -9.59 -42.62 27.36
N ILE A 552 -9.44 -42.75 26.04
CA ILE A 552 -10.34 -42.23 25.00
C ILE A 552 -11.72 -42.89 25.14
N ARG A 553 -12.76 -42.07 25.29
CA ARG A 553 -14.17 -42.47 25.30
C ARG A 553 -14.78 -42.06 23.96
N THR A 554 -15.36 -43.03 23.25
CA THR A 554 -16.07 -42.87 21.98
C THR A 554 -17.15 -41.80 22.10
N GLN A 555 -17.15 -40.82 21.19
CA GLN A 555 -18.09 -39.70 21.17
C GLN A 555 -19.52 -40.22 20.93
N LYS A 556 -20.45 -39.90 21.84
CA LYS A 556 -21.89 -39.96 21.56
C LYS A 556 -22.28 -38.63 20.91
N SER A 557 -22.62 -38.65 19.62
CA SER A 557 -23.31 -37.54 18.97
C SER A 557 -24.76 -37.50 19.45
N ASN A 558 -25.14 -36.40 20.09
CA ASN A 558 -26.53 -36.12 20.49
C ASN A 558 -27.25 -35.51 19.28
N PHE A 559 -27.70 -36.36 18.34
CA PHE A 559 -28.60 -35.92 17.28
C PHE A 559 -30.04 -35.82 17.80
N ASP A 560 -30.78 -34.81 17.34
CA ASP A 560 -32.21 -34.70 17.60
C ASP A 560 -32.98 -35.48 16.52
N TYR A 561 -33.35 -36.71 16.86
CA TYR A 561 -34.09 -37.62 15.96
C TYR A 561 -35.59 -37.30 15.90
N SER A 562 -36.02 -36.14 16.44
CA SER A 562 -37.38 -35.64 16.24
C SER A 562 -37.57 -34.98 14.87
N ASP A 563 -36.48 -34.54 14.23
CA ASP A 563 -36.47 -33.86 12.93
C ASP A 563 -36.16 -34.84 11.78
N ASP A 564 -37.09 -34.96 10.83
CA ASP A 564 -36.97 -35.84 9.66
C ASP A 564 -35.85 -35.41 8.70
N THR A 565 -35.42 -34.15 8.74
CA THR A 565 -34.28 -33.67 7.93
C THR A 565 -32.96 -34.26 8.41
N VAL A 566 -32.82 -34.48 9.72
CA VAL A 566 -31.64 -35.12 10.33
C VAL A 566 -31.61 -36.60 9.95
N LEU A 567 -32.74 -37.29 10.00
CA LEU A 567 -32.84 -38.71 9.58
C LEU A 567 -32.49 -38.91 8.09
N LYS A 568 -32.94 -38.01 7.21
CA LYS A 568 -32.55 -38.03 5.78
C LYS A 568 -31.07 -37.77 5.57
N SER A 569 -30.50 -36.76 6.23
CA SER A 569 -29.06 -36.46 6.11
C SER A 569 -28.14 -37.58 6.62
N LEU A 570 -28.59 -38.32 7.64
CA LEU A 570 -27.90 -39.49 8.16
C LEU A 570 -28.04 -40.71 7.23
N SER A 571 -29.14 -40.78 6.48
CA SER A 571 -29.35 -41.78 5.42
C SER A 571 -28.43 -41.51 4.23
N ASP A 572 -28.34 -40.26 3.78
CA ASP A 572 -27.49 -39.86 2.64
C ASP A 572 -25.99 -40.02 2.93
N SER A 573 -25.61 -40.07 4.21
CA SER A 573 -24.23 -40.30 4.67
C SER A 573 -23.95 -41.74 5.12
N ASP A 574 -24.90 -42.66 4.92
CA ASP A 574 -24.82 -44.09 5.27
C ASP A 574 -24.52 -44.37 6.76
N MET A 575 -24.74 -43.37 7.62
CA MET A 575 -24.47 -43.44 9.07
C MET A 575 -25.73 -43.68 9.91
N LEU A 576 -26.90 -43.75 9.26
CA LEU A 576 -28.21 -43.90 9.91
C LEU A 576 -28.28 -45.14 10.81
N ALA A 577 -27.84 -46.30 10.31
CA ALA A 577 -27.91 -47.56 11.04
C ALA A 577 -27.09 -47.53 12.34
N ASP A 578 -25.90 -46.94 12.31
CA ASP A 578 -25.01 -46.85 13.47
C ASP A 578 -25.51 -45.82 14.49
N SER A 579 -26.10 -44.73 14.01
CA SER A 579 -26.74 -43.72 14.85
C SER A 579 -27.97 -44.29 15.59
N LEU A 580 -28.78 -45.11 14.90
CA LEU A 580 -29.98 -45.74 15.45
C LEU A 580 -29.66 -46.87 16.46
N LYS A 581 -28.50 -47.53 16.38
CA LYS A 581 -28.06 -48.53 17.39
C LYS A 581 -27.93 -47.93 18.79
N GLY A 582 -27.59 -46.65 18.90
CA GLY A 582 -27.42 -45.93 20.17
C GLY A 582 -28.73 -45.57 20.90
N LEU A 583 -29.88 -45.62 20.22
CA LEU A 583 -31.19 -45.20 20.76
C LEU A 583 -31.88 -46.30 21.58
N LYS A 584 -32.73 -45.89 22.54
CA LYS A 584 -33.61 -46.81 23.27
C LYS A 584 -34.74 -47.29 22.35
N VAL A 585 -35.24 -48.51 22.58
CA VAL A 585 -36.30 -49.13 21.76
C VAL A 585 -37.59 -48.30 21.74
N VAL A 586 -37.88 -47.58 22.83
CA VAL A 586 -39.04 -46.67 22.92
C VAL A 586 -38.97 -45.57 21.85
N ASN A 587 -37.81 -44.91 21.72
CA ASN A 587 -37.60 -43.83 20.75
C ASN A 587 -37.64 -44.36 19.30
N LEU A 588 -37.14 -45.58 19.06
CA LEU A 588 -37.23 -46.22 17.74
C LEU A 588 -38.70 -46.51 17.36
N LYS A 589 -39.52 -46.94 18.32
CA LYS A 589 -40.96 -47.15 18.09
C LYS A 589 -41.70 -45.84 17.83
N GLU A 590 -41.32 -44.74 18.47
CA GLU A 590 -41.90 -43.42 18.19
C GLU A 590 -41.57 -42.92 16.78
N ILE A 591 -40.34 -43.14 16.30
CA ILE A 591 -39.93 -42.81 14.93
C ILE A 591 -40.70 -43.69 13.93
N ALA A 592 -40.77 -45.01 14.18
CA ALA A 592 -41.52 -45.94 13.33
C ALA A 592 -43.03 -45.59 13.27
N LYS A 593 -43.63 -45.24 14.41
CA LYS A 593 -45.06 -44.86 14.48
C LYS A 593 -45.36 -43.56 13.72
N ARG A 594 -44.44 -42.59 13.73
CA ARG A 594 -44.58 -41.33 12.96
C ARG A 594 -44.58 -41.57 11.44
N HIS A 595 -43.82 -42.55 10.97
CA HIS A 595 -43.66 -42.88 9.55
C HIS A 595 -44.53 -44.06 9.08
N GLY A 596 -45.47 -44.52 9.91
CA GLY A 596 -46.38 -45.62 9.55
C GLY A 596 -45.72 -47.00 9.43
N ILE A 597 -44.53 -47.18 9.99
CA ILE A 597 -43.74 -48.42 9.93
C ILE A 597 -44.22 -49.38 11.04
N PRO A 598 -44.34 -50.70 10.79
CA PRO A 598 -44.74 -51.67 11.80
C PRO A 598 -43.83 -51.64 13.04
N THR A 599 -44.41 -51.45 14.24
CA THR A 599 -43.66 -51.33 15.50
C THR A 599 -43.37 -52.67 16.20
N SER A 600 -43.70 -53.79 15.56
CA SER A 600 -43.52 -55.15 16.09
C SER A 600 -42.16 -55.73 15.68
N GLY A 601 -41.35 -56.15 16.65
CA GLY A 601 -40.09 -56.85 16.38
C GLY A 601 -38.97 -56.56 17.37
N LYS A 602 -37.85 -57.26 17.19
CA LYS A 602 -36.59 -57.02 17.92
C LYS A 602 -35.99 -55.68 17.47
N LYS A 603 -35.14 -55.08 18.32
CA LYS A 603 -34.50 -53.77 18.04
C LYS A 603 -33.82 -53.70 16.67
N SER A 604 -33.16 -54.78 16.24
CA SER A 604 -32.51 -54.87 14.92
C SER A 604 -33.51 -54.73 13.75
N MET A 605 -34.68 -55.36 13.85
CA MET A 605 -35.73 -55.29 12.84
C MET A 605 -36.33 -53.88 12.73
N LEU A 606 -36.48 -53.18 13.86
CA LEU A 606 -36.95 -51.78 13.85
C LEU A 606 -35.94 -50.84 13.21
N ILE A 607 -34.64 -51.05 13.45
CA ILE A 607 -33.58 -50.25 12.82
C ILE A 607 -33.57 -50.49 11.32
N GLU A 608 -33.64 -51.75 10.88
CA GLU A 608 -33.65 -52.10 9.46
C GLU A 608 -34.88 -51.55 8.73
N ALA A 609 -36.07 -51.63 9.34
CA ALA A 609 -37.30 -51.09 8.77
C ALA A 609 -37.27 -49.56 8.64
N ILE A 610 -36.72 -48.85 9.63
CA ILE A 610 -36.52 -47.39 9.56
C ILE A 610 -35.49 -47.04 8.49
N CYS A 611 -34.37 -47.76 8.41
CA CYS A 611 -33.37 -47.52 7.37
C CYS A 611 -33.97 -47.69 5.96
N ARG A 612 -34.68 -48.80 5.70
CA ARG A 612 -35.32 -49.06 4.40
C ARG A 612 -36.25 -47.93 3.96
N TYR A 613 -37.06 -47.42 4.89
CA TYR A 613 -37.96 -46.30 4.61
C TYR A 613 -37.24 -45.03 4.16
N PHE A 614 -36.09 -44.71 4.76
CA PHE A 614 -35.33 -43.51 4.41
C PHE A 614 -34.35 -43.70 3.24
N THR A 615 -33.89 -44.93 2.97
CA THR A 615 -33.03 -45.25 1.82
C THR A 615 -33.83 -45.50 0.53
N GLY A 616 -35.15 -45.65 0.62
CA GLY A 616 -36.04 -45.84 -0.53
C GLY A 616 -35.94 -47.22 -1.20
N TYR A 617 -35.47 -48.24 -0.47
CA TYR A 617 -35.30 -49.63 -0.93
C TYR A 617 -35.94 -50.64 0.03
#